data_AF-A0A7C5IYT0-F1
#
_entry.id   AF-A0A7C5IYT0-F1
#
_cell.length_a   1.000
_cell.length_b   1.000
_cell.length_c   1.000
_cell.angle_alpha   90.00
_cell.angle_beta   90.00
_cell.angle_gamma   90.00
#
_symmetry.space_group_name_H-M   'P 1'
#
loop_
_entity.id
_entity.type
_entity.pdbx_description
1 polymer ?
#
loop_
_entity_poly.entity_id
_entity_poly.type
_entity_poly.pdbx_seq_one_letter_code
_entity_poly.pdbx_strand_id
1 'polypeptide(L)'
;PSLVTASDAQEVRQALSGLPGLGELAPDLEKHRLQVLYDVRQLDYRTLLEALARAGHPVPMNPFARIVAALRQYADTNARDNAKAPPPPCCNKPPR
;
A
#
# COMPACT_ATOMS: atom_id res chain seq x y z
N PRO A 1 -18.69 -5.05 3.51
CA PRO A 1 -18.34 -4.99 2.07
C PRO A 1 -16.98 -5.67 1.83
N SER A 2 -17.06 -6.98 1.64
CA SER A 2 -15.98 -7.84 1.15
C SER A 2 -15.99 -7.80 -0.38
N LEU A 3 -14.83 -7.87 -1.01
CA LEU A 3 -14.67 -7.89 -2.47
C LEU A 3 -15.26 -9.20 -3.03
N VAL A 4 -16.57 -9.24 -3.31
CA VAL A 4 -17.30 -10.49 -3.59
C VAL A 4 -17.74 -10.58 -5.04
N THR A 5 -18.08 -9.45 -5.66
CA THR A 5 -18.57 -9.40 -7.04
C THR A 5 -17.63 -8.64 -7.97
N ALA A 6 -17.80 -8.84 -9.28
CA ALA A 6 -17.09 -8.06 -10.29
C ALA A 6 -17.40 -6.55 -10.19
N SER A 7 -18.62 -6.19 -9.74
CA SER A 7 -19.00 -4.80 -9.50
C SER A 7 -18.19 -4.19 -8.36
N ASP A 8 -18.07 -4.90 -7.22
CA ASP A 8 -17.26 -4.44 -6.09
C ASP A 8 -15.80 -4.20 -6.50
N ALA A 9 -15.23 -5.12 -7.29
CA ALA A 9 -13.88 -4.97 -7.81
C ALA A 9 -13.73 -3.76 -8.74
N GLN A 10 -14.74 -3.46 -9.56
CA GLN A 10 -14.75 -2.30 -10.44
C GLN A 10 -14.87 -0.99 -9.65
N GLU A 11 -15.74 -0.94 -8.64
CA GLU A 11 -15.89 0.22 -7.74
C GLU A 11 -14.59 0.52 -7.00
N VAL A 12 -13.94 -0.51 -6.45
CA VAL A 12 -12.65 -0.37 -5.79
C VAL A 12 -11.58 0.13 -6.75
N ARG A 13 -11.54 -0.39 -7.98
CA ARG A 13 -10.62 0.10 -9.02
C ARG A 13 -10.85 1.58 -9.31
N GLN A 14 -12.09 2.01 -9.47
CA GLN A 14 -12.42 3.42 -9.71
C GLN A 14 -12.01 4.29 -8.52
N ALA A 15 -12.34 3.88 -7.30
CA ALA A 15 -12.01 4.62 -6.09
C ALA A 15 -10.50 4.83 -5.89
N LEU A 16 -9.70 3.83 -6.23
CA LEU A 16 -8.25 3.88 -6.06
C LEU A 16 -7.52 4.52 -7.26
N SER A 17 -8.09 4.48 -8.47
CA SER A 17 -7.44 4.94 -9.71
C SER A 17 -6.91 6.37 -9.70
N GLY A 18 -7.45 7.24 -8.84
CA GLY A 18 -7.01 8.63 -8.71
C GLY A 18 -5.87 8.85 -7.71
N LEU A 19 -5.39 7.81 -7.03
CA LEU A 19 -4.34 7.95 -6.01
C LEU A 19 -2.95 8.07 -6.66
N PRO A 20 -2.18 9.15 -6.38
CA PRO A 20 -0.81 9.27 -6.86
C PRO A 20 0.05 8.11 -6.36
N GLY A 21 0.88 7.55 -7.23
CA GLY A 21 1.74 6.41 -6.89
C GLY A 21 1.05 5.06 -6.89
N LEU A 22 -0.25 4.96 -7.19
CA LEU A 22 -0.87 3.66 -7.43
C LEU A 22 -0.30 3.03 -8.71
N GLY A 23 0.08 1.75 -8.64
CA GLY A 23 0.56 0.96 -9.77
C GLY A 23 -0.48 -0.04 -10.26
N GLU A 24 -0.52 -1.22 -9.65
CA GLU A 24 -1.34 -2.34 -10.09
C GLU A 24 -2.42 -2.70 -9.07
N LEU A 25 -3.60 -3.09 -9.58
CA LEU A 25 -4.72 -3.61 -8.80
C LEU A 25 -5.19 -4.96 -9.36
N ALA A 26 -4.90 -6.02 -8.62
CA ALA A 26 -5.29 -7.38 -8.94
C ALA A 26 -6.32 -7.90 -7.92
N PRO A 27 -7.64 -7.79 -8.23
CA PRO A 27 -8.69 -8.38 -7.42
C PRO A 27 -8.75 -9.90 -7.64
N ASP A 28 -8.83 -10.66 -6.56
CA ASP A 28 -9.08 -12.10 -6.52
C ASP A 28 -10.42 -12.31 -5.80
N LEU A 29 -11.49 -12.43 -6.60
CA LEU A 29 -12.86 -12.58 -6.12
C LEU A 29 -13.08 -13.93 -5.44
N GLU A 30 -12.43 -15.00 -5.88
CA GLU A 30 -12.58 -16.32 -5.26
C GLU A 30 -12.06 -16.33 -3.83
N LYS A 31 -10.95 -15.61 -3.58
CA LYS A 31 -10.34 -15.50 -2.25
C LYS A 31 -10.82 -14.28 -1.46
N HIS A 32 -11.69 -13.44 -2.03
CA HIS A 32 -12.09 -12.14 -1.50
C HIS A 32 -10.88 -11.26 -1.11
N ARG A 33 -9.86 -11.20 -1.98
CA ARG A 33 -8.61 -10.46 -1.75
C ARG A 33 -8.39 -9.41 -2.82
N LEU A 34 -7.71 -8.34 -2.44
CA LEU A 34 -7.19 -7.33 -3.36
C LEU A 34 -5.68 -7.25 -3.17
N GLN A 35 -4.93 -7.45 -4.24
CA GLN A 35 -3.51 -7.15 -4.29
C GLN A 35 -3.31 -5.77 -4.88
N VAL A 36 -2.50 -4.96 -4.19
CA VAL A 36 -2.22 -3.57 -4.57
C VAL A 36 -0.71 -3.39 -4.64
N LEU A 37 -0.22 -2.93 -5.78
CA LEU A 37 1.14 -2.47 -5.96
C LEU A 37 1.14 -0.94 -6.02
N TYR A 38 2.02 -0.29 -5.27
CA TYR A 38 2.11 1.17 -5.21
C TYR A 38 3.54 1.64 -4.88
N ASP A 39 3.83 2.89 -5.27
CA ASP A 39 5.07 3.59 -4.95
C ASP A 39 4.98 4.18 -3.53
N VAL A 40 5.72 3.58 -2.59
CA VAL A 40 5.81 3.99 -1.18
C VAL A 40 6.32 5.42 -0.99
N ARG A 41 6.95 6.03 -2.00
CA ARG A 41 7.38 7.44 -1.96
C ARG A 41 6.22 8.42 -2.11
N GLN A 42 5.11 7.97 -2.71
CA GLN A 42 3.96 8.81 -3.08
C GLN A 42 2.66 8.38 -2.39
N LEU A 43 2.55 7.10 -2.03
CA LEU A 43 1.38 6.52 -1.38
C LEU A 43 1.80 5.70 -0.15
N ASP A 44 0.90 5.50 0.80
CA ASP A 44 1.11 4.60 1.94
C ASP A 44 -0.12 3.73 2.21
N TYR A 45 0.13 2.67 2.97
CA TYR A 45 -0.85 1.68 3.34
C TYR A 45 -2.08 2.27 4.04
N ARG A 46 -1.89 3.23 4.95
CA ARG A 46 -3.02 3.87 5.64
C ARG A 46 -3.92 4.65 4.68
N THR A 47 -3.33 5.40 3.76
CA THR A 47 -4.09 6.15 2.75
C THR A 47 -4.93 5.22 1.87
N LEU A 48 -4.40 4.05 1.50
CA LEU A 48 -5.18 3.02 0.79
C LEU A 48 -6.37 2.52 1.61
N LEU A 49 -6.18 2.23 2.90
CA LEU A 49 -7.27 1.80 3.78
C LEU A 49 -8.36 2.87 3.92
N GLU A 50 -7.96 4.14 4.04
CA GLU A 50 -8.90 5.26 4.12
C GLU A 50 -9.67 5.45 2.81
N ALA A 51 -9.01 5.34 1.65
CA ALA A 51 -9.66 5.43 0.36
C ALA A 51 -10.68 4.30 0.16
N LEU A 52 -10.30 3.07 0.51
CA LEU A 52 -11.21 1.91 0.49
C LEU A 52 -12.41 2.12 1.43
N ALA A 53 -12.18 2.61 2.65
CA ALA A 53 -13.26 2.88 3.59
C ALA A 53 -14.22 3.97 3.08
N ARG A 54 -13.71 5.06 2.48
CA ARG A 54 -14.52 6.12 1.87
C ARG A 54 -15.32 5.63 0.68
N ALA A 55 -14.80 4.66 -0.06
CA ALA A 55 -15.50 4.01 -1.17
C ALA A 55 -16.55 2.98 -0.70
N GLY A 56 -16.77 2.83 0.60
CA GLY A 56 -17.72 1.86 1.14
C GLY A 56 -17.18 0.43 1.18
N HIS A 57 -15.86 0.25 1.05
CA HIS A 57 -15.16 -1.05 1.08
C HIS A 57 -14.14 -1.16 2.24
N PRO A 58 -14.49 -0.88 3.52
CA PRO A 58 -13.55 -1.02 4.64
C PRO A 58 -12.98 -2.44 4.79
N VAL A 59 -11.66 -2.51 5.00
CA VAL A 59 -10.96 -3.76 5.29
C VAL A 59 -11.27 -4.19 6.73
N PRO A 60 -11.69 -5.44 6.97
CA PRO A 60 -12.06 -5.91 8.31
C PRO A 60 -10.86 -5.96 9.27
N MET A 61 -10.93 -5.16 10.35
CA MET A 61 -9.83 -5.00 11.31
C MET A 61 -10.04 -5.81 12.60
N ASN A 62 -9.59 -7.06 12.60
CA ASN A 62 -9.39 -7.84 13.82
C ASN A 62 -8.02 -7.50 14.47
N PRO A 63 -7.74 -7.93 15.73
CA PRO A 63 -6.48 -7.60 16.41
C PRO A 63 -5.22 -7.96 15.61
N PHE A 64 -5.22 -9.11 14.92
CA PHE A 64 -4.10 -9.52 14.07
C PHE A 64 -3.95 -8.62 12.83
N ALA A 65 -5.05 -8.29 12.17
CA ALA A 65 -5.06 -7.38 11.02
C ALA A 65 -4.54 -5.98 11.39
N ARG A 66 -4.80 -5.51 12.61
CA ARG A 66 -4.25 -4.24 13.12
C ARG A 66 -2.73 -4.29 13.26
N ILE A 67 -2.18 -5.40 13.76
CA ILE A 67 -0.72 -5.60 13.84
C ILE A 67 -0.11 -5.62 12.44
N VAL A 68 -0.69 -6.38 11.52
CA VAL A 68 -0.23 -6.42 10.12
C VAL A 68 -0.30 -5.04 9.46
N ALA A 69 -1.38 -4.29 9.69
CA ALA A 69 -1.53 -2.94 9.18
C ALA A 69 -0.43 -2.01 9.72
N ALA A 70 -0.12 -2.08 11.02
CA ALA A 70 0.95 -1.31 11.63
C ALA A 70 2.33 -1.66 11.05
N LEU A 71 2.61 -2.94 10.83
CA LEU A 71 3.86 -3.40 10.22
C LEU A 71 4.03 -2.92 8.77
N ARG A 72 2.95 -2.96 7.97
CA ARG A 72 2.97 -2.46 6.59
C ARG A 72 3.20 -0.95 6.56
N GLN A 73 2.50 -0.20 7.40
CA GLN A 73 2.71 1.24 7.50
C GLN A 73 4.13 1.58 7.94
N TYR A 74 4.70 0.82 8.88
CA TYR A 74 6.08 0.98 9.32
C TYR A 74 7.07 0.70 8.18
N ALA A 75 6.85 -0.37 7.40
CA ALA A 75 7.67 -0.69 6.25
C ALA A 75 7.64 0.42 5.18
N ASP A 76 6.47 0.99 4.91
CA ASP A 76 6.32 2.12 3.98
C ASP A 76 7.12 3.35 4.45
N THR A 77 7.01 3.71 5.73
CA THR A 77 7.77 4.82 6.33
C THR A 77 9.27 4.57 6.21
N ASN A 78 9.75 3.39 6.60
CA ASN A 78 11.16 3.03 6.50
C ASN A 78 11.66 3.07 5.05
N ALA A 79 10.90 2.53 4.10
CA ALA A 79 11.28 2.52 2.69
C ALA A 79 11.36 3.95 2.13
N ARG A 80 10.42 4.82 2.51
CA ARG A 80 10.40 6.23 2.14
C ARG A 80 11.58 6.99 2.73
N ASP A 81 11.92 6.74 3.99
CA ASP A 81 13.04 7.40 4.65
C ASP A 81 14.39 6.92 4.08
N ASN A 82 14.53 5.63 3.82
CA ASN A 82 15.71 5.07 3.14
C ASN A 82 15.88 5.65 1.73
N ALA A 83 14.78 5.86 0.99
CA ALA A 83 14.84 6.48 -0.34
C ALA A 83 15.29 7.96 -0.30
N LYS A 84 15.14 8.63 0.84
CA LYS A 84 15.60 10.01 1.07
C LYS A 84 16.98 10.09 1.68
N ALA A 85 17.50 8.98 2.19
CA ALA A 85 18.79 8.95 2.86
C ALA A 85 19.89 9.34 1.86
N PRO A 86 20.86 10.19 2.27
CA PRO A 86 22.01 10.48 1.44
C PRO A 86 22.77 9.17 1.15
N PRO A 87 23.43 9.05 -0.01
CA PRO A 87 24.27 7.88 -0.28
C PRO A 87 25.31 7.75 0.84
N PRO A 88 25.58 6.52 1.31
CA PRO A 88 26.61 6.33 2.33
C PRO A 88 27.94 6.91 1.83
N PRO A 89 28.77 7.50 2.69
CA PRO A 89 30.09 7.97 2.29
C PRO A 89 30.83 6.81 1.65
N CYS A 90 31.21 6.95 0.37
CA CYS A 90 31.91 5.91 -0.35
C CYS A 90 33.25 5.65 0.33
N CYS A 91 33.41 4.50 0.99
CA CYS A 91 34.65 4.02 1.61
C CYS A 91 35.71 3.59 0.57
N ASN A 92 35.85 4.33 -0.52
CA ASN A 92 36.92 4.17 -1.51
C ASN A 92 37.80 5.42 -1.48
N LYS A 93 38.47 5.68 -0.36
CA LYS A 93 39.65 6.54 -0.39
C LYS A 93 40.86 5.62 -0.57
N PRO A 94 41.44 5.51 -1.78
CA PRO A 94 42.62 4.69 -1.97
C PRO A 94 43.74 5.19 -1.03
N PRO A 95 44.52 4.29 -0.41
CA PRO A 95 45.68 4.69 0.38
C PRO A 95 46.66 5.47 -0.49
N ARG A 96 47.25 6.54 0.08
CA ARG A 96 48.33 7.32 -0.54
C ARG A 96 49.66 6.59 -0.41
#